data_AF-A0A7Y3RJZ6-F1
#
_entry.id   AF-A0A7Y3RJZ6-F1
#
_cell.length_a   1.000
_cell.length_b   1.000
_cell.length_c   1.000
_cell.angle_alpha   90.00
_cell.angle_beta   90.00
_cell.angle_gamma   90.00
#
_symmetry.space_group_name_H-M   'P 1'
#
loop_
_entity.id
_entity.type
_entity.pdbx_description
1 polymer ?
#
loop_
_entity_poly.entity_id
_entity_poly.type
_entity_poly.pdbx_seq_one_letter_code
_entity_poly.pdbx_strand_id
1 'polypeptide(L)'
;MARTVRMRALQSMLAPGLGTSGQPCATDARRQVMKPGPKNSIADVAGIKVGNASDPLAKTGVTVLLPDAPLRAAVDVRGGGPGTRETDALALDTLVDRIDALTLAGGSVYGLAAADEVAAVLGARGQGFGLIPGVPVSPIVPAAILYDLANGGEKGWGEEPPYRRLAREALEAASDDVSLGAVGAGTGATAGDHPGGLGTASFLSSEGYTVAALAAVNSFGSPYVPGTDSFWAAPFEIGDEFGGRGMPERAGAAGFPPDTKAAALARQNTSLIVVATDADLSAADLKPLAVMAQDGLARAVRPAHGPTDGDIVFAVSTCTKEVPQPLMTLTELGSIAGDVVARACARGAFAAEEKS
;
A
#
# COMPACT_ATOMS: atom_id res chain seq x y z
N MET A 1 47.42 -65.46 -27.48
CA MET A 1 48.87 -65.65 -27.34
C MET A 1 49.34 -64.87 -26.12
N ALA A 2 50.09 -65.54 -25.25
CA ALA A 2 50.50 -65.10 -23.92
C ALA A 2 51.49 -63.93 -23.91
N ARG A 3 51.53 -63.14 -22.83
CA ARG A 3 52.65 -63.16 -21.87
C ARG A 3 52.46 -62.23 -20.68
N THR A 4 52.63 -62.84 -19.52
CA THR A 4 52.84 -62.32 -18.16
C THR A 4 54.15 -61.52 -18.06
N VAL A 5 54.19 -60.41 -17.32
CA VAL A 5 55.33 -60.03 -16.46
C VAL A 5 54.81 -59.26 -15.22
N ARG A 6 55.18 -59.75 -14.03
CA ARG A 6 55.11 -59.07 -12.73
C ARG A 6 56.40 -58.27 -12.51
N MET A 7 56.33 -57.11 -11.85
CA MET A 7 57.31 -56.75 -10.81
C MET A 7 56.81 -55.62 -9.88
N ARG A 8 56.93 -55.88 -8.57
CA ARG A 8 56.83 -54.99 -7.38
C ARG A 8 58.00 -53.97 -7.39
N ALA A 9 58.11 -52.88 -6.61
CA ALA A 9 57.41 -52.28 -5.45
C ALA A 9 57.92 -50.83 -5.22
N LEU A 10 57.12 -50.05 -4.49
CA LEU A 10 57.41 -48.92 -3.58
C LEU A 10 58.51 -47.89 -3.91
N GLN A 11 58.10 -46.61 -3.97
CA GLN A 11 58.63 -45.56 -3.09
C GLN A 11 57.68 -44.35 -3.01
N SER A 12 57.34 -43.99 -1.77
CA SER A 12 56.64 -42.78 -1.36
C SER A 12 57.60 -41.59 -1.30
N MET A 13 57.18 -40.39 -1.74
CA MET A 13 57.51 -39.12 -1.07
C MET A 13 56.45 -38.06 -1.38
N LEU A 14 55.95 -37.41 -0.32
CA LEU A 14 55.06 -36.27 -0.31
C LEU A 14 55.71 -35.03 -0.93
N ALA A 15 54.92 -34.21 -1.62
CA ALA A 15 55.09 -32.77 -1.67
C ALA A 15 53.70 -32.11 -1.77
N PRO A 16 53.33 -31.15 -0.88
CA PRO A 16 52.29 -30.18 -1.21
C PRO A 16 52.91 -29.15 -2.18
N GLY A 17 52.24 -28.65 -3.21
CA GLY A 17 50.81 -28.42 -3.31
C GLY A 17 50.55 -26.91 -3.27
N LEU A 18 50.88 -26.25 -4.39
CA LEU A 18 50.27 -25.03 -4.96
C LEU A 18 50.27 -23.74 -4.12
N GLY A 19 51.00 -22.75 -4.66
CA GLY A 19 51.07 -21.39 -4.18
C GLY A 19 49.73 -20.67 -4.21
N THR A 20 49.57 -19.81 -3.20
CA THR A 20 48.46 -18.87 -3.02
C THR A 20 48.64 -17.68 -3.95
N SER A 21 47.92 -17.66 -5.06
CA SER A 21 47.54 -16.42 -5.74
C SER A 21 46.05 -16.18 -5.51
N GLY A 22 45.72 -15.64 -4.33
CA GLY A 22 44.38 -15.11 -4.10
C GLY A 22 44.20 -13.86 -4.95
N GLN A 23 43.53 -14.00 -6.09
CA GLN A 23 42.89 -12.85 -6.73
C GLN A 23 41.80 -12.35 -5.77
N PRO A 24 41.79 -11.07 -5.37
CA PRO A 24 40.67 -10.53 -4.61
C PRO A 24 39.43 -10.61 -5.51
N CYS A 25 38.40 -11.27 -5.00
CA CYS A 25 37.07 -11.32 -5.59
C CYS A 25 36.55 -9.88 -5.74
N ALA A 26 36.66 -9.33 -6.95
CA ALA A 26 36.00 -8.11 -7.33
C ALA A 26 34.51 -8.41 -7.49
N THR A 27 33.73 -8.22 -6.42
CA THR A 27 32.30 -7.92 -6.52
C THR A 27 31.94 -6.86 -5.48
N ASP A 28 32.42 -5.65 -5.72
CA ASP A 28 31.71 -4.43 -5.33
C ASP A 28 30.45 -4.32 -6.23
N ALA A 29 29.59 -5.34 -6.17
CA ALA A 29 28.20 -5.24 -6.57
C ALA A 29 27.59 -4.29 -5.53
N ARG A 30 27.78 -2.99 -5.77
CA ARG A 30 27.38 -1.91 -4.90
C ARG A 30 25.98 -2.24 -4.39
N ARG A 31 25.80 -2.32 -3.06
CA ARG A 31 24.47 -2.37 -2.44
C ARG A 31 23.65 -1.26 -3.08
N GLN A 32 22.76 -1.61 -3.99
CA GLN A 32 21.86 -0.65 -4.61
C GLN A 32 20.79 -0.39 -3.56
N VAL A 33 21.10 0.51 -2.63
CA VAL A 33 20.18 0.91 -1.57
C VAL A 33 19.06 1.70 -2.24
N MET A 34 17.84 1.18 -2.21
CA MET A 34 16.66 1.91 -2.67
C MET A 34 16.53 3.21 -1.88
N LYS A 35 16.24 4.30 -2.59
CA LYS A 35 16.14 5.64 -2.00
C LYS A 35 14.70 6.09 -1.98
N PRO A 36 14.18 6.58 -0.84
CA PRO A 36 12.88 7.23 -0.82
C PRO A 36 12.83 8.40 -1.78
N GLY A 37 11.62 8.72 -2.24
CA GLY A 37 11.35 10.03 -2.83
C GLY A 37 11.56 11.15 -1.81
N PRO A 38 11.63 12.41 -2.26
CA PRO A 38 12.01 13.54 -1.42
C PRO A 38 11.09 13.77 -0.22
N LYS A 39 9.80 13.43 -0.32
CA LYS A 39 8.82 13.55 0.78
C LYS A 39 8.53 12.21 1.45
N ASN A 40 9.06 11.11 0.90
CA ASN A 40 8.71 9.75 1.29
C ASN A 40 7.18 9.56 1.35
N SER A 41 6.50 9.97 0.27
CA SER A 41 5.05 10.13 0.22
C SER A 41 4.49 9.76 -1.15
N ILE A 42 3.21 9.39 -1.22
CA ILE A 42 2.47 9.20 -2.47
C ILE A 42 2.50 10.44 -3.37
N ALA A 43 2.62 11.62 -2.76
CA ALA A 43 2.80 12.90 -3.46
C ALA A 43 4.18 13.06 -4.14
N ASP A 44 5.12 12.12 -3.96
CA ASP A 44 6.35 12.08 -4.76
C ASP A 44 6.08 11.67 -6.21
N VAL A 45 4.94 11.01 -6.49
CA VAL A 45 4.44 10.82 -7.85
C VAL A 45 3.81 12.13 -8.32
N ALA A 46 4.52 12.85 -9.20
CA ALA A 46 4.13 14.17 -9.65
C ALA A 46 2.71 14.19 -10.22
N GLY A 47 1.91 15.18 -9.81
CA GLY A 47 0.51 15.33 -10.21
C GLY A 47 -0.49 14.61 -9.30
N ILE A 48 -0.05 13.99 -8.20
CA ILE A 48 -0.95 13.43 -7.17
C ILE A 48 -1.00 14.33 -5.94
N LYS A 49 -2.21 14.69 -5.52
CA LYS A 49 -2.48 15.35 -4.24
C LYS A 49 -3.35 14.46 -3.36
N VAL A 50 -3.25 14.64 -2.05
CA VAL A 50 -4.07 13.96 -1.05
C VAL A 50 -4.71 14.99 -0.15
N GLY A 51 -6.01 14.83 0.06
CA GLY A 51 -6.78 15.63 1.01
C GLY A 51 -7.36 14.75 2.10
N ASN A 52 -7.40 15.26 3.32
CA ASN A 52 -7.93 14.55 4.49
C ASN A 52 -8.92 15.43 5.23
N ALA A 53 -10.03 14.84 5.66
CA ALA A 53 -10.95 15.45 6.62
C ALA A 53 -11.34 14.43 7.68
N SER A 54 -11.43 14.89 8.92
CA SER A 54 -11.70 14.06 10.10
C SER A 54 -12.84 14.65 10.91
N ASP A 55 -13.69 13.79 11.44
CA ASP A 55 -14.67 14.14 12.46
C ASP A 55 -14.24 13.50 13.79
N PRO A 56 -13.73 14.29 14.76
CA PRO A 56 -13.24 13.76 16.01
C PRO A 56 -14.36 13.26 16.94
N LEU A 57 -15.58 13.80 16.83
CA LEU A 57 -16.72 13.32 17.63
C LEU A 57 -17.15 11.96 17.14
N ALA A 58 -17.35 11.83 15.82
CA ALA A 58 -17.66 10.57 15.17
C ALA A 58 -16.46 9.60 15.14
N LYS A 59 -15.23 10.07 15.42
CA LYS A 59 -13.98 9.31 15.26
C LYS A 59 -13.89 8.63 13.89
N THR A 60 -14.10 9.39 12.83
CA THR A 60 -14.05 8.88 11.46
C THR A 60 -13.48 9.93 10.52
N GLY A 61 -13.29 9.59 9.25
CA GLY A 61 -12.82 10.55 8.27
C GLY A 61 -12.80 10.02 6.84
N VAL A 62 -12.44 10.92 5.93
CA VAL A 62 -12.34 10.69 4.49
C VAL A 62 -10.97 11.16 4.02
N THR A 63 -10.35 10.35 3.15
CA THR A 63 -9.15 10.69 2.40
C THR A 63 -9.48 10.68 0.91
N VAL A 64 -9.15 11.75 0.21
CA VAL A 64 -9.36 11.89 -1.24
C VAL A 64 -7.99 11.96 -1.92
N LEU A 65 -7.75 11.05 -2.86
CA LEU A 65 -6.64 11.16 -3.81
C LEU A 65 -7.14 11.94 -5.04
N LEU A 66 -6.59 13.14 -5.23
CA LEU A 66 -6.97 14.06 -6.30
C LEU A 66 -5.78 14.27 -7.25
N PRO A 67 -5.82 13.71 -8.46
CA PRO A 67 -4.78 13.95 -9.45
C PRO A 67 -4.99 15.26 -10.23
N ASP A 68 -3.91 15.82 -10.78
CA ASP A 68 -3.96 16.97 -11.69
C ASP A 68 -4.54 16.60 -13.07
N ALA A 69 -4.47 15.31 -13.44
CA ALA A 69 -5.06 14.75 -14.65
C ALA A 69 -5.55 13.31 -14.40
N PRO A 70 -6.57 12.80 -15.15
CA PRO A 70 -7.11 11.48 -14.89
C PRO A 70 -6.07 10.35 -14.93
N LEU A 71 -6.04 9.53 -13.88
CA LEU A 71 -5.07 8.45 -13.69
C LEU A 71 -5.55 7.18 -14.35
N ARG A 72 -4.65 6.41 -14.99
CA ARG A 72 -4.98 5.00 -15.26
C ARG A 72 -5.07 4.24 -13.95
N ALA A 73 -6.00 3.29 -13.86
CA ALA A 73 -6.24 2.58 -12.62
C ALA A 73 -6.57 1.09 -12.83
N ALA A 74 -6.20 0.28 -11.84
CA ALA A 74 -6.67 -1.08 -11.66
C ALA A 74 -6.89 -1.33 -10.16
N VAL A 75 -7.66 -2.37 -9.82
CA VAL A 75 -7.96 -2.73 -8.43
C VAL A 75 -7.77 -4.22 -8.18
N ASP A 76 -7.25 -4.57 -7.01
CA ASP A 76 -7.24 -5.92 -6.46
C ASP A 76 -7.97 -5.94 -5.11
N VAL A 77 -9.13 -6.60 -5.08
CA VAL A 77 -9.97 -6.76 -3.89
C VAL A 77 -9.74 -8.13 -3.31
N ARG A 78 -9.41 -8.19 -2.02
CA ARG A 78 -9.18 -9.43 -1.26
C ARG A 78 -9.98 -9.41 0.05
N GLY A 79 -10.04 -10.57 0.69
CA GLY A 79 -10.85 -10.77 1.89
C GLY A 79 -12.34 -10.98 1.60
N GLY A 80 -13.13 -11.28 2.62
CA GLY A 80 -14.54 -11.67 2.49
C GLY A 80 -15.56 -10.56 2.72
N GLY A 81 -15.16 -9.35 3.13
CA GLY A 81 -16.07 -8.26 3.45
C GLY A 81 -15.76 -6.90 2.82
N PRO A 82 -15.53 -6.79 1.49
CA PRO A 82 -15.21 -5.51 0.86
C PRO A 82 -16.44 -4.58 0.85
N GLY A 83 -16.20 -3.28 1.02
CA GLY A 83 -17.16 -2.24 0.70
C GLY A 83 -16.55 -1.31 -0.35
N THR A 84 -17.07 -1.35 -1.57
CA THR A 84 -16.50 -0.65 -2.71
C THR A 84 -17.56 0.07 -3.55
N ARG A 85 -17.10 1.04 -4.34
CA ARG A 85 -17.87 1.68 -5.42
C ARG A 85 -17.02 1.71 -6.67
N GLU A 86 -17.65 1.47 -7.82
CA GLU A 86 -17.07 1.59 -9.17
C GLU A 86 -15.84 0.69 -9.45
N THR A 87 -15.64 -0.38 -8.68
CA THR A 87 -14.56 -1.34 -8.93
C THR A 87 -14.77 -2.13 -10.22
N ASP A 88 -16.01 -2.46 -10.58
CA ASP A 88 -16.34 -3.14 -11.85
C ASP A 88 -16.03 -2.27 -13.06
N ALA A 89 -16.10 -0.94 -12.93
CA ALA A 89 -15.67 -0.03 -13.99
C ALA A 89 -14.15 -0.06 -14.21
N LEU A 90 -13.36 -0.60 -13.28
CA LEU A 90 -11.92 -0.78 -13.44
C LEU A 90 -11.56 -2.17 -14.00
N ALA A 91 -12.56 -2.97 -14.40
CA ALA A 91 -12.31 -4.25 -15.05
C ALA A 91 -11.72 -4.05 -16.46
N LEU A 92 -10.77 -4.91 -16.83
CA LEU A 92 -9.94 -4.77 -18.03
C LEU A 92 -10.72 -4.86 -19.35
N ASP A 93 -11.96 -5.33 -19.30
CA ASP A 93 -12.88 -5.49 -20.42
C ASP A 93 -13.94 -4.37 -20.50
N THR A 94 -13.76 -3.27 -19.76
CA THR A 94 -14.69 -2.14 -19.74
C THR A 94 -14.13 -0.89 -20.43
N LEU A 95 -14.98 0.13 -20.58
CA LEU A 95 -14.64 1.38 -21.30
C LEU A 95 -13.74 2.32 -20.48
N VAL A 96 -13.80 2.23 -19.16
CA VAL A 96 -13.14 3.18 -18.26
C VAL A 96 -11.65 2.79 -18.14
N ASP A 97 -10.79 3.59 -18.76
CA ASP A 97 -9.33 3.47 -18.63
C ASP A 97 -8.77 4.38 -17.53
N ARG A 98 -9.50 5.44 -17.15
CA ARG A 98 -9.01 6.49 -16.26
C ARG A 98 -10.03 6.92 -15.20
N ILE A 99 -9.50 7.35 -14.06
CA ILE A 99 -10.26 7.84 -12.91
C ILE A 99 -9.93 9.30 -12.64
N ASP A 100 -10.91 10.08 -12.18
CA ASP A 100 -10.76 11.51 -11.91
C ASP A 100 -10.37 11.80 -10.45
N ALA A 101 -10.72 10.90 -9.54
CA ALA A 101 -10.33 10.90 -8.13
C ALA A 101 -10.54 9.51 -7.53
N LEU A 102 -10.07 9.30 -6.30
CA LEU A 102 -10.32 8.08 -5.53
C LEU A 102 -10.59 8.45 -4.07
N THR A 103 -11.58 7.81 -3.44
CA THR A 103 -11.91 8.08 -2.04
C THR A 103 -11.70 6.85 -1.16
N LEU A 104 -10.97 7.04 -0.05
CA LEU A 104 -10.90 6.10 1.06
C LEU A 104 -11.67 6.70 2.23
N ALA A 105 -12.50 5.93 2.91
CA ALA A 105 -13.26 6.45 4.05
C ALA A 105 -13.46 5.43 5.16
N GLY A 106 -13.65 5.93 6.39
CA GLY A 106 -14.26 5.16 7.45
C GLY A 106 -15.75 4.93 7.22
N GLY A 107 -16.48 4.58 8.27
CA GLY A 107 -17.93 4.55 8.26
C GLY A 107 -18.61 3.33 7.68
N SER A 108 -17.85 2.31 7.30
CA SER A 108 -18.38 1.17 6.55
C SER A 108 -19.20 1.68 5.34
N VAL A 109 -20.34 1.05 5.06
CA VAL A 109 -21.22 1.37 3.92
C VAL A 109 -21.59 2.86 3.79
N TYR A 110 -21.67 3.61 4.91
CA TYR A 110 -21.99 5.03 4.87
C TYR A 110 -20.87 5.88 4.27
N GLY A 111 -19.62 5.42 4.40
CA GLY A 111 -18.43 6.07 3.82
C GLY A 111 -18.45 6.11 2.30
N LEU A 112 -19.19 5.21 1.63
CA LEU A 112 -19.31 5.19 0.17
C LEU A 112 -19.97 6.47 -0.39
N ALA A 113 -20.68 7.22 0.45
CA ALA A 113 -21.22 8.54 0.09
C ALA A 113 -20.12 9.59 -0.16
N ALA A 114 -18.87 9.35 0.26
CA ALA A 114 -17.76 10.24 -0.03
C ALA A 114 -17.52 10.39 -1.55
N ALA A 115 -17.53 9.28 -2.29
CA ALA A 115 -17.36 9.30 -3.73
C ALA A 115 -18.51 9.97 -4.47
N ASP A 116 -19.75 9.84 -3.96
CA ASP A 116 -20.92 10.55 -4.49
C ASP A 116 -20.73 12.07 -4.43
N GLU A 117 -20.27 12.57 -3.28
CA GLU A 117 -19.97 14.00 -3.12
C GLU A 117 -18.82 14.45 -4.02
N VAL A 118 -17.72 13.69 -4.07
CA VAL A 118 -16.57 14.04 -4.92
C VAL A 118 -16.98 14.07 -6.39
N ALA A 119 -17.76 13.09 -6.86
CA ALA A 119 -18.29 13.10 -8.22
C ALA A 119 -19.17 14.32 -8.48
N ALA A 120 -20.06 14.69 -7.55
CA ALA A 120 -20.89 15.88 -7.69
C ALA A 120 -20.04 17.17 -7.81
N VAL A 121 -18.98 17.31 -6.99
CA VAL A 121 -18.11 18.48 -7.02
C VAL A 121 -17.27 18.54 -8.30
N LEU A 122 -16.67 17.42 -8.73
CA LEU A 122 -15.90 17.35 -9.97
C LEU A 122 -16.79 17.60 -11.19
N GLY A 123 -17.99 17.02 -11.22
CA GLY A 123 -18.96 17.21 -12.29
C GLY A 123 -19.40 18.67 -12.42
N ALA A 124 -19.64 19.35 -11.29
CA ALA A 124 -19.92 20.78 -11.26
C ALA A 124 -18.76 21.66 -11.76
N ARG A 125 -17.52 21.15 -11.67
CA ARG A 125 -16.31 21.79 -12.22
C ARG A 125 -16.05 21.43 -13.69
N GLY A 126 -16.92 20.62 -14.31
CA GLY A 126 -16.73 20.14 -15.68
C GLY A 126 -15.60 19.11 -15.81
N GLN A 127 -15.22 18.45 -14.71
CA GLN A 127 -14.18 17.43 -14.67
C GLN A 127 -14.82 16.04 -14.68
N GLY A 128 -14.45 15.21 -15.66
CA GLY A 128 -14.98 13.86 -15.82
C GLY A 128 -15.10 13.45 -17.29
N PHE A 129 -15.58 12.22 -17.52
CA PHE A 129 -15.80 11.69 -18.86
C PHE A 129 -17.00 12.34 -19.56
N GLY A 130 -16.79 12.90 -20.75
CA GLY A 130 -17.86 13.54 -21.53
C GLY A 130 -17.76 13.23 -23.03
N LEU A 131 -18.86 12.78 -23.63
CA LEU A 131 -18.93 12.43 -25.06
C LEU A 131 -19.81 13.35 -25.90
N ILE A 132 -20.80 14.00 -25.29
CA ILE A 132 -21.85 14.75 -26.00
C ILE A 132 -21.87 16.19 -25.50
N PRO A 133 -21.69 17.20 -26.38
CA PRO A 133 -21.82 18.60 -26.01
C PRO A 133 -23.17 18.91 -25.35
N GLY A 134 -23.14 19.63 -24.21
CA GLY A 134 -24.34 20.00 -23.46
C GLY A 134 -24.87 18.92 -22.49
N VAL A 135 -24.29 17.72 -22.49
CA VAL A 135 -24.55 16.69 -21.47
C VAL A 135 -23.52 16.83 -20.35
N PRO A 136 -23.91 16.76 -19.05
CA PRO A 136 -22.96 16.78 -17.95
C PRO A 136 -21.88 15.71 -18.08
N VAL A 137 -20.65 16.05 -17.69
CA VAL A 137 -19.57 15.06 -17.59
C VAL A 137 -19.85 14.06 -16.47
N SER A 138 -19.31 12.85 -16.61
CA SER A 138 -19.41 11.75 -15.65
C SER A 138 -18.04 11.50 -15.03
N PRO A 139 -17.70 12.13 -13.89
CA PRO A 139 -16.48 11.81 -13.18
C PRO A 139 -16.50 10.38 -12.66
N ILE A 140 -15.39 9.68 -12.86
CA ILE A 140 -15.18 8.31 -12.39
C ILE A 140 -14.44 8.36 -11.06
N VAL A 141 -15.11 7.96 -9.98
CA VAL A 141 -14.59 8.09 -8.61
C VAL A 141 -14.74 6.75 -7.87
N PRO A 142 -13.78 5.82 -8.03
CA PRO A 142 -13.77 4.59 -7.26
C PRO A 142 -13.62 4.88 -5.77
N ALA A 143 -14.26 4.04 -4.96
CA ALA A 143 -14.21 4.16 -3.52
C ALA A 143 -13.95 2.82 -2.85
N ALA A 144 -13.35 2.89 -1.67
CA ALA A 144 -13.33 1.80 -0.72
C ALA A 144 -13.48 2.31 0.71
N ILE A 145 -14.08 1.49 1.57
CA ILE A 145 -14.37 1.85 2.96
C ILE A 145 -13.78 0.87 3.95
N LEU A 146 -13.53 1.37 5.16
CA LEU A 146 -13.19 0.56 6.32
C LEU A 146 -14.25 0.72 7.41
N TYR A 147 -14.36 -0.28 8.27
CA TYR A 147 -15.28 -0.26 9.39
C TYR A 147 -14.63 0.39 10.62
N ASP A 148 -15.18 1.53 11.06
CA ASP A 148 -14.83 2.22 12.30
C ASP A 148 -16.08 2.58 13.14
N LEU A 149 -17.23 1.94 12.85
CA LEU A 149 -18.50 2.27 13.49
C LEU A 149 -18.55 1.90 14.99
N ALA A 150 -17.73 0.94 15.43
CA ALA A 150 -17.67 0.46 16.81
C ALA A 150 -16.44 0.96 17.60
N ASN A 151 -16.00 2.20 17.37
CA ASN A 151 -14.81 2.79 18.01
C ASN A 151 -15.11 3.79 19.15
N GLY A 152 -16.37 3.84 19.59
CA GLY A 152 -16.81 4.72 20.68
C GLY A 152 -17.01 6.19 20.31
N GLY A 153 -16.87 6.60 19.05
CA GLY A 153 -17.29 7.93 18.59
C GLY A 153 -18.82 8.05 18.44
N GLU A 154 -19.35 9.27 18.42
CA GLU A 154 -20.78 9.57 18.31
C GLU A 154 -21.35 9.15 16.95
N LYS A 155 -22.19 8.09 16.94
CA LYS A 155 -22.83 7.53 15.73
C LYS A 155 -24.29 7.98 15.51
N GLY A 156 -24.75 8.93 16.31
CA GLY A 156 -26.15 9.39 16.38
C GLY A 156 -26.54 10.43 15.32
N TRP A 157 -26.02 10.34 14.10
CA TRP A 157 -26.21 11.32 13.02
C TRP A 157 -27.54 11.20 12.26
N GLY A 158 -28.36 10.19 12.55
CA GLY A 158 -29.64 9.98 11.87
C GLY A 158 -29.48 9.77 10.37
N GLU A 159 -30.20 10.57 9.57
CA GLU A 159 -30.21 10.49 8.10
C GLU A 159 -29.02 11.21 7.44
N GLU A 160 -28.19 11.92 8.21
CA GLU A 160 -27.07 12.73 7.69
C GLU A 160 -25.69 12.26 8.20
N PRO A 161 -25.21 11.07 7.81
CA PRO A 161 -23.83 10.66 8.07
C PRO A 161 -22.80 11.68 7.54
N PRO A 162 -21.66 11.87 8.22
CA PRO A 162 -20.76 13.00 7.93
C PRO A 162 -19.97 12.89 6.62
N TYR A 163 -20.02 11.74 5.92
CA TYR A 163 -19.07 11.41 4.85
C TYR A 163 -19.15 12.30 3.60
N ARG A 164 -20.33 12.84 3.26
CA ARG A 164 -20.44 13.83 2.17
C ARG A 164 -19.73 15.13 2.56
N ARG A 165 -20.06 15.70 3.72
CA ARG A 165 -19.38 16.89 4.27
C ARG A 165 -17.87 16.69 4.31
N LEU A 166 -17.41 15.58 4.90
CA LEU A 166 -16.00 15.24 5.02
C LEU A 166 -15.31 15.08 3.66
N ALA A 167 -15.98 14.50 2.67
CA ALA A 167 -15.41 14.35 1.34
C ALA A 167 -15.20 15.70 0.63
N ARG A 168 -16.12 16.64 0.80
CA ARG A 168 -15.96 18.02 0.32
C ARG A 168 -14.79 18.73 1.01
N GLU A 169 -14.72 18.65 2.33
CA GLU A 169 -13.62 19.21 3.13
C GLU A 169 -12.26 18.60 2.72
N ALA A 170 -12.21 17.28 2.54
CA ALA A 170 -11.01 16.58 2.09
C ALA A 170 -10.60 17.02 0.68
N LEU A 171 -11.55 17.13 -0.26
CA LEU A 171 -11.29 17.60 -1.61
C LEU A 171 -10.74 19.03 -1.65
N GLU A 172 -11.23 19.91 -0.78
CA GLU A 172 -10.73 21.29 -0.63
C GLU A 172 -9.34 21.36 0.03
N ALA A 173 -9.04 20.41 0.93
CA ALA A 173 -7.75 20.31 1.62
C ALA A 173 -6.67 19.56 0.81
N ALA A 174 -6.97 19.11 -0.42
CA ALA A 174 -6.04 18.31 -1.22
C ALA A 174 -4.74 19.06 -1.53
N SER A 175 -3.62 18.51 -1.07
CA SER A 175 -2.28 19.09 -1.25
C SER A 175 -1.21 18.01 -1.46
N ASP A 176 0.02 18.44 -1.69
CA ASP A 176 1.19 17.57 -1.79
C ASP A 176 1.90 17.36 -0.44
N ASP A 177 1.34 17.87 0.66
CA ASP A 177 1.75 17.64 2.04
C ASP A 177 0.78 16.64 2.70
N VAL A 178 1.23 15.38 2.82
CA VAL A 178 0.37 14.27 3.22
C VAL A 178 0.56 13.98 4.71
N SER A 179 -0.44 14.34 5.50
CA SER A 179 -0.49 14.04 6.93
C SER A 179 -0.61 12.53 7.21
N LEU A 180 0.03 12.09 8.31
CA LEU A 180 0.03 10.70 8.79
C LEU A 180 -0.67 10.54 10.15
N GLY A 181 -1.02 9.29 10.47
CA GLY A 181 -1.61 8.87 11.75
C GLY A 181 -3.13 8.90 11.74
N ALA A 182 -3.76 9.30 12.85
CA ALA A 182 -5.21 9.36 13.00
C ALA A 182 -5.85 10.55 12.24
N VAL A 183 -5.76 10.53 10.91
CA VAL A 183 -6.28 11.57 10.00
C VAL A 183 -7.02 10.94 8.82
N GLY A 184 -8.00 11.64 8.25
CA GLY A 184 -8.76 11.16 7.09
C GLY A 184 -9.36 9.77 7.33
N ALA A 185 -9.25 8.87 6.36
CA ALA A 185 -9.70 7.48 6.50
C ALA A 185 -9.03 6.74 7.69
N GLY A 186 -7.84 7.18 8.12
CA GLY A 186 -7.13 6.62 9.28
C GLY A 186 -7.66 7.06 10.64
N THR A 187 -8.56 8.04 10.72
CA THR A 187 -9.02 8.64 11.99
C THR A 187 -9.59 7.63 12.98
N GLY A 188 -10.43 6.72 12.49
CA GLY A 188 -11.07 5.68 13.30
C GLY A 188 -10.43 4.29 13.17
N ALA A 189 -9.31 4.20 12.44
CA ALA A 189 -8.71 2.94 12.02
C ALA A 189 -7.91 2.27 13.13
N THR A 190 -8.01 0.95 13.23
CA THR A 190 -7.32 0.11 14.23
C THR A 190 -6.64 -1.09 13.55
N ALA A 191 -5.42 -1.43 13.96
CA ALA A 191 -4.66 -2.56 13.41
C ALA A 191 -4.43 -3.60 14.51
N GLY A 192 -5.17 -4.71 14.47
CA GLY A 192 -5.31 -5.54 15.66
C GLY A 192 -5.98 -4.71 16.78
N ASP A 193 -5.44 -4.81 17.98
CA ASP A 193 -5.88 -4.00 19.13
C ASP A 193 -5.14 -2.66 19.27
N HIS A 194 -4.39 -2.24 18.23
CA HIS A 194 -3.57 -1.03 18.22
C HIS A 194 -4.17 0.08 17.34
N PRO A 195 -3.75 1.34 17.51
CA PRO A 195 -4.01 2.39 16.52
C PRO A 195 -3.50 1.99 15.13
N GLY A 196 -4.32 2.19 14.09
CA GLY A 196 -4.01 1.77 12.72
C GLY A 196 -3.55 2.91 11.82
N GLY A 197 -4.34 3.98 11.70
CA GLY A 197 -3.93 5.22 11.06
C GLY A 197 -3.77 5.21 9.52
N LEU A 198 -3.43 6.39 9.01
CA LEU A 198 -3.08 6.67 7.61
C LEU A 198 -1.56 6.80 7.48
N GLY A 199 -0.97 6.05 6.56
CA GLY A 199 0.46 6.04 6.30
C GLY A 199 0.78 6.21 4.83
N THR A 200 1.97 6.70 4.52
CA THR A 200 2.48 6.77 3.14
C THR A 200 3.96 6.44 3.09
N ALA A 201 4.47 6.00 1.95
CA ALA A 201 5.91 5.79 1.71
C ALA A 201 6.18 5.81 0.21
N SER A 202 7.41 6.10 -0.19
CA SER A 202 7.82 6.06 -1.59
C SER A 202 9.22 5.50 -1.77
N PHE A 203 9.51 5.08 -3.00
CA PHE A 203 10.82 4.68 -3.48
C PHE A 203 11.01 5.08 -4.95
N LEU A 204 12.27 5.31 -5.31
CA LEU A 204 12.71 5.41 -6.70
C LEU A 204 13.22 4.05 -7.18
N SER A 205 12.80 3.63 -8.37
CA SER A 205 13.35 2.46 -9.05
C SER A 205 14.74 2.72 -9.60
N SER A 206 15.42 1.66 -10.04
CA SER A 206 16.73 1.72 -10.68
C SER A 206 16.73 2.55 -11.97
N GLU A 207 15.60 2.56 -12.67
CA GLU A 207 15.35 3.36 -13.89
C GLU A 207 14.79 4.77 -13.59
N GLY A 208 14.59 5.11 -12.31
CA GLY A 208 14.14 6.43 -11.89
C GLY A 208 12.63 6.67 -11.97
N TYR A 209 11.82 5.61 -12.05
CA TYR A 209 10.37 5.70 -11.81
C TYR A 209 10.11 5.87 -10.32
N THR A 210 9.04 6.58 -9.98
CA THR A 210 8.57 6.69 -8.61
C THR A 210 7.50 5.63 -8.38
N VAL A 211 7.60 4.89 -7.28
CA VAL A 211 6.52 4.03 -6.78
C VAL A 211 6.24 4.43 -5.34
N ALA A 212 4.98 4.70 -5.03
CA ALA A 212 4.60 5.18 -3.72
C ALA A 212 3.25 4.62 -3.28
N ALA A 213 3.04 4.51 -1.98
CA ALA A 213 1.83 3.97 -1.39
C ALA A 213 1.19 4.94 -0.40
N LEU A 214 -0.13 4.88 -0.30
CA LEU A 214 -0.95 5.47 0.75
C LEU A 214 -1.82 4.35 1.33
N ALA A 215 -1.82 4.18 2.65
CA ALA A 215 -2.51 3.08 3.32
C ALA A 215 -3.30 3.58 4.53
N ALA A 216 -4.61 3.33 4.57
CA ALA A 216 -5.42 3.43 5.79
C ALA A 216 -5.52 2.02 6.40
N VAL A 217 -4.87 1.81 7.53
CA VAL A 217 -4.67 0.47 8.10
C VAL A 217 -5.75 0.18 9.13
N ASN A 218 -6.76 -0.62 8.76
CA ASN A 218 -7.77 -1.10 9.70
C ASN A 218 -7.83 -2.63 9.73
N SER A 219 -6.69 -3.28 9.94
CA SER A 219 -6.54 -4.74 9.81
C SER A 219 -7.11 -5.53 10.99
N PHE A 220 -7.56 -6.76 10.71
CA PHE A 220 -7.80 -7.76 11.75
C PHE A 220 -6.49 -8.18 12.43
N GLY A 221 -5.45 -8.37 11.62
CA GLY A 221 -4.13 -8.77 12.07
C GLY A 221 -3.38 -7.65 12.79
N SER A 222 -2.44 -8.06 13.64
CA SER A 222 -1.55 -7.16 14.35
C SER A 222 -0.42 -6.68 13.43
N PRO A 223 -0.01 -5.40 13.53
CA PRO A 223 1.19 -4.89 12.85
C PRO A 223 2.49 -5.31 13.57
N TYR A 224 2.39 -5.86 14.77
CA TYR A 224 3.51 -6.22 15.63
C TYR A 224 3.79 -7.72 15.66
N VAL A 225 5.08 -8.03 15.82
CA VAL A 225 5.52 -9.39 16.06
C VAL A 225 5.15 -9.78 17.50
N PRO A 226 4.42 -10.89 17.72
CA PRO A 226 3.93 -11.25 19.05
C PRO A 226 5.03 -11.30 20.11
N GLY A 227 4.80 -10.58 21.21
CA GLY A 227 5.74 -10.51 22.35
C GLY A 227 6.91 -9.53 22.15
N THR A 228 6.89 -8.72 21.09
CA THR A 228 7.86 -7.65 20.87
C THR A 228 7.15 -6.37 20.43
N ASP A 229 7.86 -5.23 20.48
CA ASP A 229 7.37 -3.96 19.92
C ASP A 229 7.77 -3.78 18.45
N SER A 230 8.42 -4.78 17.85
CA SER A 230 8.92 -4.73 16.47
C SER A 230 7.77 -4.92 15.48
N PHE A 231 7.69 -4.03 14.49
CA PHE A 231 6.78 -4.19 13.36
C PHE A 231 7.16 -5.41 12.52
N TRP A 232 6.16 -6.07 11.91
CA TRP A 232 6.43 -7.05 10.84
C TRP A 232 7.21 -6.45 9.68
N ALA A 233 6.97 -5.15 9.40
CA ALA A 233 7.62 -4.40 8.34
C ALA A 233 9.06 -3.95 8.68
N ALA A 234 9.63 -4.32 9.84
CA ALA A 234 10.99 -3.95 10.24
C ALA A 234 12.09 -4.17 9.18
N PRO A 235 12.07 -5.23 8.33
CA PRO A 235 13.05 -5.38 7.26
C PRO A 235 13.07 -4.25 6.22
N PHE A 236 12.00 -3.46 6.14
CA PHE A 236 11.81 -2.41 5.15
C PHE A 236 11.98 -1.01 5.75
N GLU A 237 12.32 -0.89 7.05
CA GLU A 237 12.53 0.42 7.70
C GLU A 237 13.72 1.15 7.10
N ILE A 238 13.57 2.48 6.98
CA ILE A 238 14.66 3.37 6.56
C ILE A 238 14.89 4.41 7.63
N GLY A 239 16.10 4.40 8.21
CA GLY A 239 16.38 5.18 9.40
C GLY A 239 15.44 4.73 10.52
N ASP A 240 14.76 5.69 11.13
CA ASP A 240 13.82 5.46 12.24
C ASP A 240 12.38 5.87 11.86
N GLU A 241 12.00 5.69 10.58
CA GLU A 241 10.74 6.21 10.03
C GLU A 241 9.46 5.63 10.67
N PHE A 242 9.57 4.52 11.41
CA PHE A 242 8.53 4.00 12.30
C PHE A 242 9.11 3.55 13.65
N GLY A 243 10.08 4.33 14.15
CA GLY A 243 10.56 4.27 15.53
C GLY A 243 11.85 3.48 15.75
N GLY A 244 12.50 2.95 14.71
CA GLY A 244 13.81 2.30 14.83
C GLY A 244 13.79 1.09 15.77
N ARG A 245 12.65 0.40 15.85
CA ARG A 245 12.39 -0.66 16.85
C ARG A 245 13.18 -1.95 16.58
N GLY A 246 13.82 -2.03 15.42
CA GLY A 246 14.71 -3.11 15.04
C GLY A 246 13.99 -4.42 14.70
N MET A 247 14.79 -5.39 14.24
CA MET A 247 14.31 -6.73 13.95
C MET A 247 13.92 -7.46 15.24
N PRO A 248 12.82 -8.24 15.25
CA PRO A 248 12.43 -9.00 16.43
C PRO A 248 13.47 -10.07 16.75
N GLU A 249 14.02 -10.06 17.96
CA GLU A 249 14.85 -11.15 18.46
C GLU A 249 13.94 -12.31 18.91
N ARG A 250 13.80 -13.36 18.08
CA ARG A 250 12.99 -14.54 18.40
C ARG A 250 13.63 -15.85 17.98
N ALA A 251 13.50 -16.85 18.85
CA ALA A 251 13.86 -18.24 18.55
C ALA A 251 12.63 -18.98 17.98
N GLY A 252 12.46 -18.98 16.66
CA GLY A 252 11.46 -19.80 15.96
C GLY A 252 10.36 -19.05 15.21
N ALA A 253 9.38 -19.78 14.68
CA ALA A 253 8.21 -19.23 13.98
C ALA A 253 7.23 -18.57 14.97
N ALA A 254 6.72 -17.38 14.67
CA ALA A 254 5.71 -16.73 15.49
C ALA A 254 4.36 -17.43 15.33
N GLY A 255 3.69 -17.66 16.46
CA GLY A 255 2.31 -18.14 16.51
C GLY A 255 1.31 -17.12 15.96
N PHE A 256 0.01 -17.45 16.09
CA PHE A 256 -1.06 -16.52 15.80
C PHE A 256 -1.02 -15.34 16.78
N PRO A 257 -1.05 -14.07 16.33
CA PRO A 257 -0.92 -12.93 17.24
C PRO A 257 -2.07 -12.86 18.25
N PRO A 258 -1.79 -12.63 19.55
CA PRO A 258 -2.82 -12.57 20.59
C PRO A 258 -3.62 -11.28 20.57
N ASP A 259 -3.07 -10.22 19.99
CA ASP A 259 -3.59 -8.85 19.84
C ASP A 259 -4.29 -8.62 18.48
N THR A 260 -4.84 -9.69 17.92
CA THR A 260 -5.78 -9.59 16.79
C THR A 260 -7.15 -9.15 17.28
N LYS A 261 -7.97 -8.62 16.38
CA LYS A 261 -9.37 -8.26 16.67
C LYS A 261 -10.31 -9.45 16.90
N ALA A 262 -9.80 -10.64 17.21
CA ALA A 262 -10.61 -11.83 17.48
C ALA A 262 -11.53 -11.64 18.70
N ALA A 263 -11.11 -10.86 19.69
CA ALA A 263 -11.91 -10.53 20.87
C ALA A 263 -12.99 -9.48 20.57
N ALA A 264 -12.77 -8.62 19.57
CA ALA A 264 -13.73 -7.63 19.13
C ALA A 264 -14.82 -8.30 18.27
N LEU A 265 -16.09 -8.18 18.67
CA LEU A 265 -17.23 -8.71 17.91
C LEU A 265 -17.45 -8.00 16.55
N ALA A 266 -16.62 -7.00 16.21
CA ALA A 266 -16.64 -6.31 14.93
C ALA A 266 -15.98 -7.17 13.83
N ARG A 267 -16.82 -7.87 13.05
CA ARG A 267 -16.40 -8.83 12.01
C ARG A 267 -16.11 -8.18 10.64
N GLN A 268 -15.75 -6.90 10.61
CA GLN A 268 -15.35 -6.22 9.38
C GLN A 268 -14.07 -5.44 9.65
N ASN A 269 -12.99 -5.86 9.00
CA ASN A 269 -11.68 -5.23 9.05
C ASN A 269 -11.23 -5.00 7.62
N THR A 270 -10.49 -3.94 7.33
CA THR A 270 -10.16 -3.58 5.94
C THR A 270 -8.97 -2.65 5.90
N SER A 271 -7.87 -3.10 5.31
CA SER A 271 -6.78 -2.17 4.94
C SER A 271 -7.04 -1.63 3.54
N LEU A 272 -7.05 -0.29 3.42
CA LEU A 272 -7.31 0.41 2.17
C LEU A 272 -6.02 1.00 1.63
N ILE A 273 -5.61 0.58 0.44
CA ILE A 273 -4.30 0.92 -0.10
C ILE A 273 -4.44 1.51 -1.50
N VAL A 274 -3.69 2.57 -1.76
CA VAL A 274 -3.40 3.08 -3.11
C VAL A 274 -1.91 2.95 -3.35
N VAL A 275 -1.51 2.33 -4.45
CA VAL A 275 -0.14 2.36 -4.98
C VAL A 275 -0.14 3.20 -6.25
N ALA A 276 0.75 4.19 -6.31
CA ALA A 276 0.88 5.08 -7.44
C ALA A 276 2.27 4.96 -8.09
N THR A 277 2.33 5.18 -9.40
CA THR A 277 3.58 5.33 -10.14
C THR A 277 3.49 6.38 -11.25
N ASP A 278 4.64 6.90 -11.68
CA ASP A 278 4.75 7.77 -12.85
C ASP A 278 5.02 7.00 -14.16
N ALA A 279 5.29 5.70 -14.08
CA ALA A 279 5.51 4.81 -15.22
C ALA A 279 4.24 4.66 -16.08
N ASP A 280 4.34 4.80 -17.40
CA ASP A 280 3.27 4.62 -18.37
C ASP A 280 2.89 3.14 -18.53
N LEU A 281 2.09 2.67 -17.56
CA LEU A 281 1.54 1.33 -17.49
C LEU A 281 0.10 1.33 -18.02
N SER A 282 -0.29 0.26 -18.73
CA SER A 282 -1.70 0.03 -19.07
C SER A 282 -2.48 -0.45 -17.84
N ALA A 283 -3.83 -0.44 -17.89
CA ALA A 283 -4.64 -1.06 -16.84
C ALA A 283 -4.29 -2.55 -16.63
N ALA A 284 -3.95 -3.26 -17.71
CA ALA A 284 -3.52 -4.65 -17.67
C ALA A 284 -2.18 -4.84 -16.95
N ASP A 285 -1.27 -3.86 -17.02
CA ASP A 285 0.01 -3.86 -16.29
C ASP A 285 -0.16 -3.39 -14.83
N LEU A 286 -1.10 -2.47 -14.56
CA LEU A 286 -1.42 -2.04 -13.20
C LEU A 286 -2.10 -3.14 -12.37
N LYS A 287 -2.82 -4.07 -12.99
CA LYS A 287 -3.45 -5.19 -12.29
C LYS A 287 -2.44 -6.09 -11.54
N PRO A 288 -1.38 -6.63 -12.17
CA PRO A 288 -0.34 -7.36 -11.44
C PRO A 288 0.44 -6.48 -10.46
N LEU A 289 0.60 -5.17 -10.71
CA LEU A 289 1.16 -4.24 -9.73
C LEU A 289 0.31 -4.21 -8.44
N ALA A 290 -1.02 -4.11 -8.57
CA ALA A 290 -1.95 -4.18 -7.44
C ALA A 290 -1.87 -5.53 -6.70
N VAL A 291 -1.71 -6.64 -7.45
CA VAL A 291 -1.55 -7.98 -6.87
C VAL A 291 -0.25 -8.09 -6.06
N MET A 292 0.87 -7.59 -6.58
CA MET A 292 2.16 -7.64 -5.87
C MET A 292 2.20 -6.70 -4.66
N ALA A 293 1.51 -5.57 -4.73
CA ALA A 293 1.35 -4.65 -3.60
C ALA A 293 0.65 -5.30 -2.40
N GLN A 294 -0.26 -6.27 -2.62
CA GLN A 294 -0.88 -7.03 -1.53
C GLN A 294 0.15 -7.84 -0.71
N ASP A 295 1.26 -8.27 -1.32
CA ASP A 295 2.34 -8.93 -0.58
C ASP A 295 2.95 -8.00 0.47
N GLY A 296 2.94 -6.69 0.21
CA GLY A 296 3.34 -5.65 1.16
C GLY A 296 2.46 -5.62 2.40
N LEU A 297 1.14 -5.72 2.22
CA LEU A 297 0.21 -5.81 3.35
C LEU A 297 0.49 -7.06 4.19
N ALA A 298 0.68 -8.21 3.54
CA ALA A 298 1.02 -9.46 4.22
C ALA A 298 2.38 -9.43 4.95
N ARG A 299 3.29 -8.53 4.56
CA ARG A 299 4.57 -8.26 5.24
C ARG A 299 4.44 -7.26 6.38
N ALA A 300 3.36 -6.47 6.45
CA ALA A 300 3.15 -5.47 7.49
C ALA A 300 2.19 -5.90 8.60
N VAL A 301 1.20 -6.74 8.30
CA VAL A 301 0.20 -7.19 9.28
C VAL A 301 0.03 -8.70 9.25
N ARG A 302 -0.26 -9.30 10.40
CA ARG A 302 -0.49 -10.74 10.48
C ARG A 302 -1.68 -11.12 11.39
N PRO A 303 -2.62 -11.94 10.92
CA PRO A 303 -2.82 -12.33 9.51
C PRO A 303 -3.33 -11.14 8.66
N ALA A 304 -3.05 -11.18 7.36
CA ALA A 304 -3.71 -10.35 6.34
C ALA A 304 -4.73 -11.21 5.56
N HIS A 305 -5.68 -10.57 4.87
CA HIS A 305 -6.66 -11.24 3.99
C HIS A 305 -7.49 -12.32 4.68
N GLY A 306 -7.76 -12.15 5.98
CA GLY A 306 -8.65 -13.02 6.71
C GLY A 306 -10.06 -13.03 6.11
N PRO A 307 -10.90 -14.04 6.45
CA PRO A 307 -12.27 -14.14 5.94
C PRO A 307 -13.16 -12.93 6.26
N THR A 308 -12.81 -12.15 7.28
CA THR A 308 -13.51 -10.92 7.69
C THR A 308 -12.79 -9.65 7.28
N ASP A 309 -11.62 -9.78 6.63
CA ASP A 309 -10.94 -8.64 6.04
C ASP A 309 -11.62 -8.25 4.71
N GLY A 310 -11.49 -7.01 4.29
CA GLY A 310 -11.96 -6.46 3.03
C GLY A 310 -10.83 -5.72 2.31
N ASP A 311 -9.60 -6.23 2.42
CA ASP A 311 -8.37 -5.57 1.97
C ASP A 311 -8.41 -5.23 0.48
N ILE A 312 -8.15 -3.97 0.14
CA ILE A 312 -8.24 -3.47 -1.23
C ILE A 312 -6.98 -2.70 -1.58
N VAL A 313 -6.41 -3.01 -2.74
CA VAL A 313 -5.33 -2.21 -3.35
C VAL A 313 -5.83 -1.65 -4.67
N PHE A 314 -5.80 -0.33 -4.80
CA PHE A 314 -5.86 0.35 -6.09
C PHE A 314 -4.44 0.63 -6.58
N ALA A 315 -4.12 0.23 -7.81
CA ALA A 315 -2.90 0.63 -8.48
C ALA A 315 -3.24 1.73 -9.50
N VAL A 316 -2.54 2.86 -9.44
CA VAL A 316 -2.77 4.01 -10.31
C VAL A 316 -1.48 4.50 -10.98
N SER A 317 -1.60 5.08 -12.16
CA SER A 317 -0.48 5.71 -12.86
C SER A 317 -0.82 7.08 -13.44
N THR A 318 0.12 8.01 -13.31
CA THR A 318 0.07 9.32 -13.99
C THR A 318 0.51 9.24 -15.46
N CYS A 319 1.10 8.11 -15.88
CA CYS A 319 1.56 7.85 -17.24
C CYS A 319 2.52 8.92 -17.80
N THR A 320 3.43 9.44 -16.98
CA THR A 320 4.32 10.55 -17.37
C THR A 320 5.70 10.11 -17.84
N LYS A 321 6.09 8.84 -17.61
CA LYS A 321 7.38 8.26 -18.04
C LYS A 321 7.16 7.01 -18.87
N GLU A 322 7.60 7.03 -20.13
CA GLU A 322 7.50 5.89 -21.04
C GLU A 322 8.25 4.66 -20.50
N VAL A 323 7.67 3.46 -20.70
CA VAL A 323 8.24 2.18 -20.27
C VAL A 323 8.62 1.33 -21.49
N PRO A 324 9.89 1.37 -21.95
CA PRO A 324 10.32 0.66 -23.15
C PRO A 324 10.45 -0.86 -22.97
N GLN A 325 10.62 -1.36 -21.72
CA GLN A 325 10.77 -2.79 -21.40
C GLN A 325 9.77 -3.24 -20.33
N PRO A 326 8.47 -3.39 -20.67
CA PRO A 326 7.41 -3.49 -19.67
C PRO A 326 7.57 -4.62 -18.65
N LEU A 327 8.02 -5.81 -19.05
CA LEU A 327 8.01 -6.98 -18.17
C LEU A 327 9.01 -6.88 -17.00
N MET A 328 10.26 -6.49 -17.28
CA MET A 328 11.29 -6.38 -16.25
C MET A 328 11.04 -5.16 -15.36
N THR A 329 10.70 -4.03 -15.98
CA THR A 329 10.34 -2.81 -15.24
C THR A 329 9.15 -3.09 -14.33
N LEU A 330 8.08 -3.71 -14.81
CA LEU A 330 6.91 -4.05 -13.99
C LEU A 330 7.25 -4.98 -12.81
N THR A 331 8.17 -5.94 -13.02
CA THR A 331 8.65 -6.81 -11.93
C THR A 331 9.34 -6.01 -10.84
N GLU A 332 10.22 -5.06 -11.22
CA GLU A 332 10.88 -4.17 -10.27
C GLU A 332 9.84 -3.27 -9.57
N LEU A 333 8.98 -2.59 -10.32
CA LEU A 333 7.95 -1.70 -9.77
C LEU A 333 7.02 -2.43 -8.81
N GLY A 334 6.64 -3.67 -9.12
CA GLY A 334 5.80 -4.50 -8.25
C GLY A 334 6.52 -4.96 -6.98
N SER A 335 7.82 -5.26 -7.05
CA SER A 335 8.63 -5.54 -5.85
C SER A 335 8.67 -4.30 -4.95
N ILE A 336 8.94 -3.13 -5.54
CA ILE A 336 8.95 -1.85 -4.83
C ILE A 336 7.57 -1.56 -4.24
N ALA A 337 6.49 -1.83 -4.98
CA ALA A 337 5.11 -1.65 -4.52
C ALA A 337 4.83 -2.42 -3.23
N GLY A 338 5.25 -3.69 -3.15
CA GLY A 338 5.15 -4.47 -1.91
C GLY A 338 5.91 -3.82 -0.76
N ASP A 339 7.13 -3.35 -1.00
CA ASP A 339 7.97 -2.77 0.05
C ASP A 339 7.44 -1.40 0.54
N VAL A 340 6.98 -0.53 -0.37
CA VAL A 340 6.38 0.76 0.02
C VAL A 340 5.04 0.58 0.72
N VAL A 341 4.24 -0.44 0.38
CA VAL A 341 3.01 -0.75 1.11
C VAL A 341 3.34 -1.21 2.52
N ALA A 342 4.32 -2.11 2.69
CA ALA A 342 4.72 -2.57 4.01
C ALA A 342 5.15 -1.40 4.93
N ARG A 343 5.96 -0.49 4.37
CA ARG A 343 6.42 0.73 5.03
C ARG A 343 5.26 1.69 5.33
N ALA A 344 4.38 1.95 4.36
CA ALA A 344 3.23 2.83 4.55
C ALA A 344 2.33 2.32 5.68
N CYS A 345 2.07 1.01 5.76
CA CYS A 345 1.28 0.43 6.84
C CYS A 345 1.92 0.67 8.23
N ALA A 346 3.22 0.38 8.38
CA ALA A 346 3.91 0.58 9.65
C ALA A 346 4.01 2.06 10.05
N ARG A 347 4.31 2.95 9.10
CA ARG A 347 4.33 4.41 9.33
C ARG A 347 2.96 4.94 9.76
N GLY A 348 1.87 4.42 9.19
CA GLY A 348 0.51 4.80 9.57
C GLY A 348 0.18 4.42 11.01
N ALA A 349 0.48 3.17 11.39
CA ALA A 349 0.23 2.66 12.74
C ALA A 349 1.07 3.40 13.77
N PHE A 350 2.37 3.57 13.50
CA PHE A 350 3.29 4.29 14.37
C PHE A 350 2.87 5.75 14.58
N ALA A 351 2.57 6.49 13.51
CA ALA A 351 2.16 7.89 13.61
C ALA A 351 0.80 8.08 14.30
N ALA A 352 -0.06 7.06 14.30
CA ALA A 352 -1.31 7.07 15.07
C ALA A 352 -1.05 6.82 16.56
N GLU A 353 -0.14 5.89 16.89
CA GLU A 353 0.29 5.61 18.27
C GLU A 353 0.88 6.85 18.95
N GLU A 354 1.77 7.59 18.28
CA GLU A 354 2.42 8.80 18.85
C GLU A 354 1.43 9.92 19.21
N LYS A 355 0.21 9.89 18.64
CA LYS A 355 -0.82 10.91 18.81
C LYS A 355 -2.00 10.45 19.70
N SER A 356 -1.98 9.18 20.14
CA SER A 356 -3.06 8.53 20.90
C SER A 356 -3.01 8.82 22.40
#